data_AF-A0A936J297-F1
#
_entry.id   AF-A0A936J297-F1
#
_cell.length_a   1.000
_cell.length_b   1.000
_cell.length_c   1.000
_cell.angle_alpha   90.00
_cell.angle_beta   90.00
_cell.angle_gamma   90.00
#
_symmetry.space_group_name_H-M   'P 1'
#
loop_
_entity.id
_entity.type
_entity.pdbx_description
1 polymer ?
#
loop_
_entity_poly.entity_id
_entity_poly.type
_entity_poly.pdbx_seq_one_letter_code
_entity_poly.pdbx_strand_id
1 'polypeptide(L)'
;MLYGLIWFGVFGLLAFWSLVAWAVHAVAVWALSNAGVLTGSAWGVEGLRLPQWLSPWVPPEIVQAMTSLLSSLAPFAEWLLQAVPALAGGLTVVTWVIWGLGGALLVLLGVGLNLLAAMWRRRGGGSRVKPRPLLAA
;
A
#
# COMPACT_ATOMS: atom_id res chain seq x y z
N MET A 1 -1.79 30.12 2.68
CA MET A 1 -1.60 29.15 3.78
C MET A 1 -2.40 27.87 3.53
N LEU A 2 -3.74 27.89 3.58
CA LEU A 2 -4.58 26.68 3.49
C LEU A 2 -4.36 25.82 2.22
N TYR A 3 -4.18 26.45 1.04
CA TYR A 3 -3.83 25.73 -0.20
C TYR A 3 -2.48 25.01 -0.15
N GLY A 4 -1.48 25.61 0.50
CA GLY A 4 -0.16 25.01 0.68
C GLY A 4 -0.22 23.80 1.62
N LEU A 5 -1.03 23.88 2.68
CA LEU A 5 -1.22 22.77 3.62
C LEU A 5 -1.96 21.59 2.98
N ILE A 6 -2.96 21.85 2.14
CA ILE A 6 -3.66 20.81 1.36
C ILE A 6 -2.68 20.08 0.43
N TRP A 7 -1.88 20.84 -0.33
CA TRP A 7 -0.88 20.24 -1.23
C TRP A 7 0.22 19.50 -0.47
N PHE A 8 0.68 20.02 0.67
CA PHE A 8 1.64 19.32 1.52
C PHE A 8 1.10 17.97 2.00
N GLY A 9 -0.17 17.91 2.41
CA GLY A 9 -0.83 16.65 2.78
C GLY A 9 -0.96 15.69 1.60
N VAL A 10 -1.36 16.19 0.43
CA VAL A 10 -1.48 15.36 -0.80
C VAL A 10 -0.12 14.82 -1.23
N PHE A 11 0.93 15.64 -1.25
CA PHE A 11 2.28 15.20 -1.60
C PHE A 11 2.86 14.24 -0.57
N GLY A 12 2.64 14.48 0.73
CA GLY A 12 3.05 13.56 1.79
C GLY A 12 2.37 12.21 1.67
N LEU A 13 1.06 12.20 1.40
CA LEU A 13 0.29 10.98 1.19
C LEU A 13 0.70 10.25 -0.10
N LEU A 14 0.98 10.99 -1.18
CA LEU A 14 1.49 10.44 -2.43
C LEU A 14 2.88 9.83 -2.26
N ALA A 15 3.76 10.49 -1.50
CA ALA A 15 5.09 9.98 -1.18
C ALA A 15 4.99 8.69 -0.35
N PHE A 16 4.14 8.68 0.67
CA PHE A 16 3.88 7.49 1.47
C PHE A 16 3.30 6.34 0.64
N TRP A 17 2.28 6.62 -0.18
CA TRP A 17 1.68 5.65 -1.09
C TRP A 17 2.71 5.06 -2.06
N SER A 18 3.56 5.91 -2.64
CA SER A 18 4.64 5.47 -3.52
C SER A 18 5.65 4.60 -2.77
N LEU A 19 6.04 4.99 -1.56
CA LEU A 19 6.97 4.20 -0.73
C LEU A 19 6.42 2.80 -0.46
N VAL A 20 5.15 2.70 -0.08
CA VAL A 20 4.48 1.42 0.20
C VAL A 20 4.39 0.56 -1.07
N ALA A 21 3.94 1.12 -2.19
CA ALA A 21 3.80 0.38 -3.44
C ALA A 21 5.14 -0.20 -3.92
N TRP A 22 6.20 0.60 -3.88
CA TRP A 22 7.55 0.17 -4.27
C TRP A 22 8.18 -0.78 -3.25
N ALA A 23 7.95 -0.58 -1.94
CA ALA A 23 8.42 -1.51 -0.92
C ALA A 23 7.81 -2.91 -1.09
N VAL A 24 6.49 -2.98 -1.31
CA VAL A 24 5.80 -4.25 -1.58
C VAL A 24 6.34 -4.90 -2.85
N HIS A 25 6.54 -4.14 -3.92
CA HIS A 25 7.13 -4.64 -5.17
C HIS A 25 8.55 -5.19 -4.94
N ALA A 26 9.40 -4.47 -4.22
CA ALA A 26 10.78 -4.89 -3.92
C ALA A 26 10.81 -6.19 -3.10
N VAL A 27 9.94 -6.31 -2.08
CA VAL A 27 9.80 -7.53 -1.27
C VAL A 27 9.35 -8.70 -2.14
N ALA A 28 8.38 -8.48 -3.03
CA ALA A 28 7.88 -9.51 -3.94
C ALA A 28 8.97 -9.98 -4.93
N VAL A 29 9.72 -9.04 -5.54
CA VAL A 29 10.85 -9.37 -6.44
C VAL A 29 11.97 -10.08 -5.69
N TRP A 30 12.30 -9.63 -4.47
CA TRP A 30 13.27 -10.29 -3.61
C TRP A 30 12.83 -11.72 -3.26
N ALA A 31 11.58 -11.92 -2.84
CA ALA A 31 11.03 -13.22 -2.51
C ALA A 31 11.04 -14.16 -3.71
N LEU A 32 10.69 -13.66 -4.91
CA LEU A 32 10.72 -14.44 -6.14
C LEU A 32 12.15 -14.83 -6.54
N SER A 33 13.11 -13.90 -6.43
CA SER A 33 14.52 -14.15 -6.75
C SER A 33 15.17 -15.14 -5.77
N ASN A 34 14.73 -15.10 -4.51
CA ASN A 34 15.16 -16.03 -3.47
C ASN A 34 14.25 -17.25 -3.37
N ALA A 35 13.23 -17.42 -4.22
CA ALA A 35 12.28 -18.52 -4.13
C ALA A 35 13.00 -19.87 -4.22
N GLY A 36 13.97 -20.02 -5.13
CA GLY A 36 14.79 -21.23 -5.24
C GLY A 36 15.66 -21.52 -4.01
N VAL A 37 16.11 -20.48 -3.30
CA VAL A 37 16.84 -20.61 -2.02
C VAL A 37 15.86 -20.87 -0.88
N LEU A 38 14.67 -20.30 -0.88
CA LEU A 38 13.62 -20.53 0.14
C LEU A 38 12.98 -21.92 0.00
N THR A 39 12.90 -22.47 -1.21
CA THR A 39 12.41 -23.83 -1.50
C THR A 39 13.52 -24.89 -1.44
N GLY A 40 14.78 -24.51 -1.68
CA GLY A 40 15.94 -25.40 -1.72
C GLY A 40 16.86 -25.36 -0.50
N SER A 41 16.78 -24.33 0.34
CA SER A 41 17.38 -24.36 1.67
C SER A 41 16.58 -25.31 2.55
N ALA A 42 17.26 -25.89 3.54
CA ALA A 42 16.70 -26.76 4.57
C ALA A 42 15.56 -26.13 5.43
N TRP A 43 14.93 -25.04 4.97
CA TRP A 43 13.63 -24.54 5.40
C TRP A 43 12.44 -25.25 4.73
N GLY A 44 12.68 -26.04 3.69
CA GLY A 44 11.70 -26.97 3.14
C GLY A 44 11.54 -28.19 4.06
N VAL A 45 10.48 -28.19 4.89
CA VAL A 45 10.01 -29.32 5.73
C VAL A 45 10.96 -29.75 6.86
N GLU A 46 12.28 -29.79 6.69
CA GLU A 46 13.25 -30.10 7.76
C GLU A 46 13.41 -28.95 8.78
N GLY A 47 13.37 -27.69 8.35
CA GLY A 47 13.39 -26.51 9.23
C GLY A 47 12.03 -26.18 9.87
N LEU A 48 10.96 -26.80 9.37
CA LEU A 48 9.64 -26.86 10.00
C LEU A 48 9.50 -28.05 10.96
N ARG A 49 10.44 -29.00 10.94
CA ARG A 49 10.54 -29.94 12.06
C ARG A 49 11.03 -29.13 13.24
N LEU A 50 10.22 -29.22 14.29
CA LEU A 50 10.56 -28.68 15.58
C LEU A 50 11.99 -29.12 15.93
N PRO A 51 12.94 -28.19 16.16
CA PRO A 51 14.31 -28.56 16.46
C PRO A 51 14.32 -29.57 17.60
N GLN A 52 15.20 -30.57 17.57
CA GLN A 52 15.18 -31.66 18.55
C GLN A 52 15.29 -31.17 20.00
N TRP A 53 15.89 -30.00 20.22
CA TRP A 53 15.98 -29.33 21.53
C TRP A 53 14.66 -28.67 21.98
N LEU A 54 13.79 -28.32 21.03
CA LEU A 54 12.47 -27.71 21.23
C LEU A 54 11.37 -28.78 21.34
N SER A 55 11.63 -29.99 20.83
CA SER A 55 10.69 -31.12 20.82
C SER A 55 10.16 -31.51 22.21
N PRO A 56 10.93 -31.44 23.31
CA PRO A 56 10.41 -31.73 24.65
C PRO A 56 9.56 -30.59 25.24
N TRP A 57 9.71 -29.37 24.72
CA TRP A 57 9.13 -28.15 25.28
C TRP A 57 7.86 -27.68 24.56
N VAL A 58 7.51 -28.29 23.42
CA VAL A 58 6.29 -27.95 22.68
C VAL A 58 5.28 -29.08 22.83
N PRO A 59 4.13 -28.79 23.46
CA PRO A 59 3.01 -29.72 23.53
C PRO A 59 2.53 -30.13 22.13
N PRO A 60 2.15 -31.39 21.94
CA PRO A 60 1.70 -31.91 20.64
C PRO A 60 0.50 -31.13 20.07
N GLU A 61 -0.33 -30.53 20.92
CA GLU A 61 -1.48 -29.71 20.52
C GLU A 61 -1.06 -28.47 19.72
N ILE A 62 0.08 -27.85 20.08
CA ILE A 62 0.60 -26.67 19.37
C ILE A 62 1.11 -27.07 17.99
N VAL A 63 1.78 -28.22 17.89
CA VAL A 63 2.25 -28.76 16.61
C VAL A 63 1.05 -29.06 15.70
N GLN A 64 0.00 -29.65 16.25
CA GLN A 64 -1.21 -29.98 15.52
C GLN A 64 -1.99 -28.73 15.09
N ALA A 65 -2.11 -27.74 15.97
CA ALA A 65 -2.72 -26.44 15.66
C ALA A 65 -1.95 -25.72 14.55
N MET A 66 -0.62 -25.68 14.63
CA MET A 66 0.22 -25.04 13.61
C MET A 66 0.16 -25.79 12.28
N THR A 67 0.14 -27.13 12.31
CA THR A 67 -0.03 -27.95 11.10
C THR A 67 -1.41 -27.74 10.47
N SER A 68 -2.46 -27.60 11.29
CA SER A 68 -3.82 -27.29 10.83
C SER A 68 -3.90 -25.90 10.19
N LEU A 69 -3.26 -24.90 10.80
CA LEU A 69 -3.14 -23.55 10.24
C LEU A 69 -2.32 -23.53 8.93
N LEU A 70 -1.25 -24.32 8.84
CA LEU A 70 -0.48 -24.46 7.61
C LEU A 70 -1.29 -25.17 6.53
N SER A 71 -2.04 -26.21 6.90
CA SER A 71 -2.88 -26.97 5.98
C SER A 71 -4.06 -26.14 5.48
N SER A 72 -4.60 -25.23 6.29
CA SER A 72 -5.63 -24.28 5.85
C SER A 72 -5.05 -23.22 4.90
N LEU A 73 -3.75 -22.94 4.99
CA LEU A 73 -3.04 -22.01 4.12
C LEU A 73 -2.43 -22.68 2.87
N ALA A 74 -2.34 -24.02 2.84
CA ALA A 74 -1.80 -24.77 1.71
C ALA A 74 -2.48 -24.45 0.36
N PRO A 75 -3.83 -24.36 0.27
CA PRO A 75 -4.50 -23.97 -0.98
C PRO A 75 -4.11 -22.55 -1.44
N PHE A 76 -3.82 -21.65 -0.50
CA PHE A 76 -3.41 -20.28 -0.81
C PHE A 76 -1.97 -20.24 -1.34
N ALA A 77 -1.09 -21.07 -0.77
CA ALA A 77 0.27 -21.24 -1.25
C ALA A 77 0.31 -21.86 -2.66
N GLU A 78 -0.54 -22.86 -2.93
CA GLU A 78 -0.71 -23.46 -4.26
C GLU A 78 -1.26 -22.47 -5.28
N TRP A 79 -2.29 -21.69 -4.90
CA TRP A 79 -2.83 -20.62 -5.74
C TRP A 79 -1.75 -19.58 -6.09
N LEU A 80 -0.93 -19.21 -5.10
CA LEU A 80 0.15 -18.25 -5.30
C LEU A 80 1.24 -18.83 -6.20
N LEU A 81 1.64 -20.09 -6.01
CA LEU A 81 2.60 -20.81 -6.86
C LEU A 81 2.10 -20.95 -8.30
N GLN A 82 0.81 -21.20 -8.52
CA GLN A 82 0.21 -21.20 -9.86
C GLN A 82 0.21 -19.80 -10.48
N ALA A 83 0.11 -18.75 -9.68
CA ALA A 83 0.21 -17.37 -10.14
C ALA A 83 1.66 -16.92 -10.38
N VAL A 84 2.68 -17.59 -9.82
CA VAL A 84 4.11 -17.21 -9.95
C VAL A 84 4.56 -17.00 -11.40
N PRO A 85 4.27 -17.88 -12.38
CA PRO A 85 4.67 -17.67 -13.77
C PRO A 85 3.99 -16.45 -14.41
N ALA A 86 2.73 -16.17 -14.05
CA ALA A 86 2.00 -14.99 -14.52
C ALA A 86 2.49 -13.70 -13.84
N LEU A 87 2.90 -13.79 -12.57
CA LEU A 87 3.48 -12.70 -11.81
C LEU A 87 4.91 -12.36 -12.27
N ALA A 88 5.69 -13.34 -12.73
CA ALA A 88 7.08 -13.11 -13.17
C ALA A 88 7.20 -12.06 -14.30
N GLY A 89 6.19 -11.96 -15.18
CA GLY A 89 6.09 -10.87 -16.16
C GLY A 89 5.12 -9.74 -15.77
N GLY A 90 4.05 -10.07 -15.03
CA GLY A 90 2.97 -9.15 -14.72
C GLY A 90 3.14 -8.30 -13.46
N LEU A 91 4.02 -8.68 -12.53
CA LEU A 91 4.16 -8.01 -11.23
C LEU A 91 4.51 -6.53 -11.38
N THR A 92 5.45 -6.20 -12.27
CA THR A 92 5.82 -4.82 -12.55
C THR A 92 4.68 -4.05 -13.20
N VAL A 93 3.95 -4.67 -14.14
CA VAL A 93 2.79 -4.05 -14.81
C VAL A 93 1.67 -3.78 -13.79
N VAL A 94 1.36 -4.74 -12.93
CA VAL A 94 0.37 -4.60 -11.85
C VAL A 94 0.79 -3.52 -10.86
N THR A 95 2.07 -3.48 -10.47
CA THR A 95 2.60 -2.40 -9.62
C THR A 95 2.45 -1.03 -10.28
N TRP A 96 2.75 -0.90 -11.59
CA TRP A 96 2.56 0.34 -12.33
C TRP A 96 1.08 0.76 -12.39
N VAL A 97 0.17 -0.18 -12.60
CA VAL A 97 -1.28 0.08 -12.64
C VAL A 97 -1.79 0.53 -11.26
N ILE A 98 -1.42 -0.17 -10.19
CA ILE A 98 -1.82 0.16 -8.81
C ILE A 98 -1.23 1.52 -8.38
N TRP A 99 0.05 1.73 -8.67
CA TRP A 99 0.73 2.98 -8.38
C TRP A 99 0.11 4.15 -9.15
N GLY A 100 -0.08 3.98 -10.46
CA GLY A 100 -0.64 5.01 -11.34
C GLY A 100 -2.10 5.34 -10.99
N LEU A 101 -2.93 4.33 -10.72
CA LEU A 101 -4.33 4.52 -10.33
C LEU A 101 -4.44 5.24 -8.98
N GLY A 102 -3.67 4.79 -7.98
CA GLY A 102 -3.65 5.43 -6.66
C GLY A 102 -3.09 6.85 -6.72
N GLY A 103 -2.02 7.07 -7.48
CA GLY A 103 -1.44 8.39 -7.70
C GLY A 103 -2.41 9.34 -8.39
N ALA A 104 -3.09 8.90 -9.45
CA ALA A 104 -4.11 9.68 -10.14
C ALA A 104 -5.27 10.05 -9.21
N LEU A 105 -5.76 9.10 -8.39
CA LEU A 105 -6.84 9.35 -7.43
C LEU A 105 -6.45 10.41 -6.38
N LEU A 106 -5.21 10.34 -5.87
CA LEU A 106 -4.69 11.29 -4.89
C LEU A 106 -4.52 12.70 -5.49
N VAL A 107 -4.06 12.80 -6.73
CA VAL A 107 -3.97 14.08 -7.45
C VAL A 107 -5.36 14.66 -7.70
N LEU A 108 -6.31 13.83 -8.16
CA LEU A 108 -7.71 14.25 -8.36
C LEU A 108 -8.34 14.74 -7.05
N LEU A 109 -8.05 14.07 -5.93
CA LEU A 109 -8.49 14.50 -4.60
C LEU A 109 -7.93 15.87 -4.24
N GLY A 110 -6.64 16.11 -4.50
CA GLY A 110 -6.00 17.41 -4.30
C GLY A 110 -6.61 18.52 -5.15
N VAL A 111 -6.88 18.25 -6.42
CA VAL A 111 -7.56 19.19 -7.33
C VAL A 111 -8.99 19.48 -6.87
N GLY A 112 -9.75 18.44 -6.49
CA GLY A 112 -11.13 18.58 -5.99
C GLY A 112 -11.22 19.45 -4.74
N LEU A 113 -10.36 19.21 -3.75
CA LEU A 113 -10.26 20.03 -2.53
C LEU A 113 -9.91 21.49 -2.84
N ASN A 114 -9.00 21.73 -3.80
CA ASN A 114 -8.65 23.08 -4.25
C ASN A 114 -9.84 23.80 -4.88
N LEU A 115 -10.59 23.12 -5.76
CA LEU A 115 -11.78 23.69 -6.41
C LEU A 115 -12.88 23.99 -5.39
N LEU A 116 -13.11 23.09 -4.44
CA LEU A 116 -14.10 23.29 -3.38
C LEU A 116 -13.75 24.50 -2.50
N ALA A 117 -12.46 24.65 -2.14
CA ALA A 117 -11.96 25.82 -1.42
C ALA A 117 -12.11 27.13 -2.22
N ALA A 118 -11.92 27.07 -3.55
CA ALA A 118 -12.12 28.21 -4.44
C ALA A 118 -13.60 28.61 -4.55
N MET A 119 -14.51 27.63 -4.64
CA MET A 119 -15.96 27.86 -4.67
C MET A 119 -16.48 28.43 -3.35
N TRP A 120 -15.93 27.99 -2.21
CA TRP A 120 -16.30 28.51 -0.89
C TRP A 120 -15.93 29.98 -0.73
N ARG A 121 -14.75 30.39 -1.21
CA ARG A 121 -14.33 31.81 -1.17
C ARG A 121 -15.21 32.71 -2.02
N ARG A 122 -15.70 32.22 -3.16
CA ARG A 122 -16.62 32.98 -4.03
C ARG A 122 -17.96 33.27 -3.34
N ARG A 123 -18.42 32.38 -2.45
CA ARG A 123 -19.65 32.61 -1.65
C ARG A 123 -19.44 33.55 -0.45
N GLY A 124 -18.25 33.59 0.14
CA GLY A 124 -17.94 34.44 1.30
C GLY A 124 -17.42 35.85 0.98
N GLY A 125 -17.06 36.15 -0.27
CA GLY A 125 -16.45 37.43 -0.68
C GLY A 125 -17.42 38.52 -1.16
N GLY A 126 -18.73 38.26 -1.18
CA GLY A 126 -19.75 39.12 -1.80
C GLY A 126 -20.14 40.40 -1.06
N SER A 127 -19.62 40.65 0.16
CA SER A 127 -20.08 41.78 1.00
C SER A 127 -19.04 42.87 1.25
N ARG A 128 -18.10 43.11 0.32
CA ARG A 128 -17.35 44.38 0.32
C ARG A 128 -18.09 45.41 -0.50
N VAL A 129 -19.10 46.01 0.13
CA VAL A 129 -19.67 47.29 -0.29
C VAL A 129 -18.51 48.29 -0.41
N LYS A 130 -18.22 48.76 -1.64
CA LYS A 130 -17.29 49.86 -1.87
C LYS A 130 -17.82 51.11 -1.15
N PRO A 131 -16.98 51.90 -0.44
CA PRO A 131 -17.42 53.19 0.07
C PRO A 131 -17.76 54.09 -1.12
N ARG A 132 -18.98 54.63 -1.12
CA ARG A 132 -19.43 55.63 -2.08
C ARG A 132 -18.68 56.94 -1.78
N PRO A 133 -17.91 57.53 -2.71
CA PRO A 133 -17.33 58.84 -2.50
C PRO A 133 -18.47 59.86 -2.68
N LEU A 134 -18.90 60.50 -1.59
CA LEU A 134 -19.76 61.67 -1.69
C LEU A 134 -18.86 62.87 -2.00
N LEU A 135 -18.98 63.33 -3.24
CA LEU A 135 -18.48 64.60 -3.74
C LEU A 135 -18.95 65.72 -2.81
N ALA A 136 -18.00 66.47 -2.26
CA ALA A 136 -18.27 67.79 -1.68
C ALA A 136 -18.21 68.80 -2.83
N ALA A 137 -19.32 69.50 -3.08
CA ALA A 137 -19.43 70.69 -3.90
C ALA A 137 -20.05 71.80 -3.04
#